data_AF-A0A6C1KPW9-F1
#
_entry.id   AF-A0A6C1KPW9-F1
#
_cell.length_a   1.000
_cell.length_b   1.000
_cell.length_c   1.000
_cell.angle_alpha   90.00
_cell.angle_beta   90.00
_cell.angle_gamma   90.00
#
_symmetry.space_group_name_H-M   'P 1'
#
loop_
_entity.id
_entity.type
_entity.pdbx_description
1 polymer ?
#
loop_
_entity_poly.entity_id
_entity_poly.type
_entity_poly.pdbx_seq_one_letter_code
_entity_poly.pdbx_strand_id
1 'polypeptide(L)' 'MVPTTILIDEAPRCVVRPNDTKDLNRFLRNAKSYLLAEQPEGKITHRNASEEELAKWRSALALHQAWGGSDEEFFGVPL' A
#
# COMPACT_ATOMS: atom_id res chain seq x y z
N MET A 1 3.33 -9.02 -6.88
CA MET A 1 1.91 -8.80 -7.25
C MET A 1 1.74 -7.46 -7.99
N VAL A 2 0.52 -7.12 -8.42
CA VAL A 2 0.16 -5.76 -8.89
C VAL A 2 -0.06 -4.81 -7.70
N PRO A 3 0.11 -3.48 -7.87
CA PRO A 3 -0.19 -2.52 -6.82
C PRO A 3 -1.64 -2.67 -6.31
N THR A 4 -1.76 -2.75 -4.99
CA THR A 4 -2.97 -3.06 -4.24
C THR A 4 -3.24 -1.92 -3.27
N THR A 5 -4.44 -1.34 -3.33
CA THR A 5 -4.88 -0.31 -2.41
C THR A 5 -5.50 -0.95 -1.18
N ILE A 6 -5.03 -0.52 -0.01
CA ILE A 6 -5.61 -0.87 1.29
C ILE A 6 -6.60 0.20 1.68
N LEU A 7 -7.78 -0.22 2.14
CA LEU A 7 -8.86 0.66 2.54
C LEU A 7 -9.24 0.41 3.99
N ILE A 8 -9.65 1.48 4.66
CA ILE A 8 -10.24 1.45 5.99
C ILE A 8 -11.64 2.04 5.84
N ASP A 9 -12.67 1.22 6.09
CA ASP A 9 -14.07 1.61 5.88
C ASP A 9 -14.29 2.23 4.49
N GLU A 10 -13.74 1.55 3.46
CA GLU A 10 -13.80 1.93 2.05
C GLU A 10 -13.01 3.20 1.65
N ALA A 11 -12.38 3.88 2.61
CA ALA A 11 -11.47 5.00 2.35
C ALA A 11 -10.04 4.50 2.04
N PRO A 12 -9.41 4.89 0.91
CA PRO A 12 -8.03 4.52 0.59
C PRO A 12 -7.04 5.04 1.64
N ARG A 13 -6.16 4.17 2.13
CA ARG A 13 -5.16 4.49 3.17
C ARG A 13 -3.73 4.44 2.63
N CYS A 14 -3.43 3.45 1.82
CA CYS A 14 -2.14 3.31 1.16
C CYS A 14 -2.27 2.41 -0.06
N VAL A 15 -1.31 2.52 -0.98
CA VAL A 15 -1.13 1.61 -2.11
C VAL A 15 0.22 0.91 -1.96
N VAL A 16 0.19 -0.42 -1.99
CA VAL A 16 1.34 -1.30 -1.71
C VAL A 16 1.51 -2.32 -2.84
N ARG A 17 2.74 -2.76 -3.09
CA ARG A 17 3.05 -3.82 -4.05
C ARG A 17 3.80 -4.95 -3.36
N PRO A 18 3.10 -5.83 -2.62
CA PRO A 18 3.72 -6.99 -2.01
C PRO A 18 4.22 -7.96 -3.07
N ASN A 19 5.25 -8.73 -2.72
CA ASN A 19 5.82 -9.72 -3.64
C ASN A 19 4.81 -10.82 -3.94
N ASP A 20 4.12 -11.31 -2.90
CA ASP A 20 3.11 -12.35 -2.96
C ASP A 20 1.98 -12.13 -1.93
N THR A 21 0.99 -13.03 -1.93
CA THR A 21 -0.15 -12.99 -1.00
C THR A 21 0.27 -13.20 0.46
N LYS A 22 1.36 -13.93 0.71
CA LYS A 22 1.87 -14.16 2.08
C LYS A 22 2.44 -12.87 2.66
N ASP A 23 3.16 -12.12 1.83
CA ASP A 23 3.72 -10.81 2.17
C ASP A 23 2.61 -9.78 2.43
N LEU A 24 1.58 -9.74 1.57
CA LEU A 24 0.38 -8.94 1.81
C LEU A 24 -0.27 -9.27 3.15
N ASN A 25 -0.54 -10.54 3.42
CA ASN A 25 -1.16 -10.97 4.67
C ASN A 25 -0.28 -10.64 5.90
N ARG A 26 1.05 -10.70 5.76
CA ARG A 26 1.99 -10.30 6.80
C ARG A 26 1.90 -8.79 7.06
N PHE A 27 1.86 -7.98 6.01
CA PHE A 27 1.67 -6.53 6.13
C PHE A 27 0.35 -6.19 6.85
N LEU A 28 -0.77 -6.76 6.43
CA LEU A 28 -2.08 -6.50 7.04
C LEU A 28 -2.13 -6.83 8.54
N ARG A 29 -1.43 -7.89 8.97
CA ARG A 29 -1.31 -8.23 10.39
C ARG A 29 -0.41 -7.27 11.15
N ASN A 30 0.79 -7.01 10.63
CA ASN A 30 1.80 -6.24 11.33
C ASN A 30 1.48 -4.74 11.37
N ALA A 31 0.88 -4.20 10.31
CA ALA A 31 0.54 -2.80 10.16
C ALA A 31 -0.85 -2.45 10.71
N LYS A 32 -1.54 -3.38 11.40
CA LYS A 32 -2.92 -3.19 11.85
C LYS A 32 -3.08 -1.89 12.68
N SER A 33 -2.16 -1.59 13.59
CA SER A 33 -2.18 -0.36 14.38
C SER A 33 -1.95 0.91 13.55
N TYR A 34 -1.10 0.84 12.53
CA TYR A 34 -0.87 1.94 11.58
C TYR A 34 -2.10 2.19 10.69
N LEU A 35 -2.74 1.11 10.24
CA LEU A 35 -3.91 1.15 9.36
C LEU A 35 -5.15 1.66 10.10
N LEU A 36 -5.37 1.20 11.34
CA LEU A 36 -6.54 1.54 12.14
C LEU A 36 -6.36 2.76 13.06
N ALA A 37 -5.23 3.48 12.96
CA ALA A 37 -4.82 4.57 13.86
C ALA A 37 -5.96 5.28 14.62
N GLU A 38 -6.66 6.21 13.96
CA GLU A 38 -7.77 6.98 14.55
C GLU A 38 -9.13 6.26 14.47
N GLN A 39 -9.16 5.08 13.85
CA GLN A 39 -10.36 4.28 13.60
C GLN A 39 -10.15 2.84 14.09
N PRO A 40 -10.07 2.62 15.43
CA PRO A 40 -9.69 1.33 16.00
C PRO A 40 -10.66 0.19 15.65
N GLU A 41 -11.92 0.51 15.37
CA GLU A 41 -12.97 -0.43 14.96
C GLU A 41 -13.14 -0.52 13.43
N GLY A 42 -12.30 0.20 12.66
CA GLY A 42 -12.40 0.26 11.20
C GLY A 42 -12.15 -1.10 10.54
N LYS A 43 -12.81 -1.32 9.40
CA LYS A 43 -12.67 -2.56 8.63
C LYS A 43 -11.59 -2.40 7.57
N ILE A 44 -10.54 -3.21 7.69
CA ILE A 44 -9.48 -3.29 6.68
C ILE A 44 -9.96 -4.14 5.50
N THR A 45 -9.94 -3.57 4.30
CA THR A 45 -10.16 -4.29 3.03
C THR A 45 -9.08 -3.90 2.02
N HIS A 46 -9.08 -4.55 0.85
CA HIS A 46 -8.14 -4.24 -0.23
C HIS A 46 -8.74 -4.49 -1.61
N ARG A 47 -8.25 -3.77 -2.61
CA ARG A 47 -8.56 -3.96 -4.03
C ARG A 47 -7.36 -3.59 -4.90
N ASN A 48 -7.43 -3.89 -6.20
CA ASN A 48 -6.48 -3.33 -7.15
C ASN A 48 -6.52 -1.79 -7.11
N ALA A 49 -5.36 -1.18 -7.26
CA ALA A 49 -5.25 0.27 -7.26
C ALA A 49 -5.99 0.88 -8.47
N SER A 50 -6.68 2.00 -8.24
CA SER A 50 -7.28 2.82 -9.31
C SER A 50 -6.18 3.52 -10.12
N GLU A 51 -6.54 4.13 -11.26
CA GLU A 51 -5.56 4.86 -12.07
C GLU A 51 -4.92 6.02 -11.31
N GLU A 52 -5.69 6.75 -10.50
CA GLU A 52 -5.19 7.86 -9.67
C GLU A 52 -4.21 7.38 -8.58
N GLU A 53 -4.54 6.27 -7.91
CA GLU A 53 -3.70 5.66 -6.88
C GLU A 53 -2.42 5.08 -7.49
N LEU A 54 -2.52 4.48 -8.68
CA LEU A 54 -1.38 4.00 -9.47
C LEU A 54 -0.46 5.15 -9.88
N ALA A 55 -1.01 6.31 -10.26
CA ALA A 55 -0.22 7.48 -10.61
C ALA A 55 0.61 7.97 -9.42
N LYS A 56 0.01 8.06 -8.22
CA LYS A 56 0.72 8.38 -6.97
C LYS A 56 1.82 7.35 -6.68
N TRP A 57 1.52 6.05 -6.80
CA TRP A 57 2.48 4.97 -6.58
C TRP A 57 3.67 5.05 -7.54
N ARG A 58 3.42 5.26 -8.85
CA ARG A 58 4.47 5.39 -9.87
C ARG A 58 5.36 6.61 -9.62
N SER A 59 4.77 7.73 -9.22
CA SER A 59 5.53 8.93 -8.87
C SER A 59 6.45 8.68 -7.67
N ALA A 60 5.96 7.98 -6.65
CA ALA A 60 6.76 7.63 -5.48
C ALA A 60 7.88 6.63 -5.81
N LEU A 61 7.60 5.62 -6.65
CA LEU A 61 8.61 4.71 -7.16
C LEU A 61 9.69 5.45 -7.96
N ALA A 62 9.31 6.37 -8.85
CA ALA A 62 10.27 7.14 -9.63
C ALA A 62 11.20 7.96 -8.73
N LEU A 63 10.67 8.56 -7.66
CA LEU A 63 11.48 9.24 -6.65
C LEU A 63 12.45 8.29 -5.93
N HIS A 64 11.97 7.11 -5.53
CA HIS A 64 12.80 6.08 -4.89
C HIS A 64 13.96 5.63 -5.80
N GLN A 65 13.67 5.42 -7.09
CA GLN A 65 14.68 5.08 -8.10
C GLN A 65 15.66 6.21 -8.37
N ALA A 66 15.21 7.47 -8.33
CA ALA A 66 16.11 8.63 -8.49
C ALA A 66 17.13 8.75 -7.34
N TRP A 67 16.79 8.24 -6.14
CA TRP A 67 17.73 8.10 -5.02
C TRP A 67 18.67 6.88 -5.16
N GLY A 68 18.40 5.98 -6.11
CA GLY A 68 19.20 4.77 -6.37
C GLY A 68 18.58 3.47 -5.82
N GLY A 69 17.34 3.51 -5.32
CA GLY A 69 16.62 2.32 -4.88
C GLY A 69 16.09 1.47 -6.04
N SER A 70 15.75 0.22 -5.76
CA SER A 70 15.19 -0.70 -6.77
C SER A 70 13.66 -0.82 -6.69
N ASP A 71 13.03 -1.26 -7.78
CA ASP A 71 11.59 -1.54 -7.79
C ASP A 71 11.22 -2.71 -6.85
N GLU A 72 12.12 -3.67 -6.66
CA GLU A 72 11.91 -4.83 -5.79
C GLU A 72 11.92 -4.46 -4.30
N GLU A 73 12.62 -3.39 -3.94
CA GLU A 73 12.69 -2.87 -2.56
C GLU A 73 11.59 -1.84 -2.26
N PHE A 74 10.88 -1.35 -3.28
CA PHE A 74 9.82 -0.36 -3.11
C PHE A 74 8.49 -1.00 -2.71
N PHE A 75 8.13 -0.86 -1.43
CA PHE A 75 6.94 -1.50 -0.89
C PHE A 75 5.63 -0.75 -1.21
N GLY A 76 5.59 0.58 -1.08
CA GLY A 76 4.34 1.34 -1.24
C GLY A 76 4.38 2.76 -0.71
N VAL A 77 3.24 3.45 -0.79
CA VAL A 77 3.08 4.86 -0.40
C VAL A 77 1.72 5.08 0.28
N PRO A 78 1.63 5.92 1.33
CA PRO A 78 0.35 6.38 1.87
C PRO A 78 -0.45 7.18 0.82
N LEU A 79 -1.79 7.19 0.93
CA LEU A 79 -2.69 7.86 0.00
C LEU A 79 -3.33 9.12 0.59
#